data_AF-A0A662RN41-F1
#
_entry.id   AF-A0A662RN41-F1
#
_cell.length_a   1.000
_cell.length_b   1.000
_cell.length_c   1.000
_cell.angle_alpha   90.00
_cell.angle_beta   90.00
_cell.angle_gamma   90.00
#
_symmetry.space_group_name_H-M   'P 1'
#
loop_
_entity.id
_entity.type
_entity.pdbx_description
1 polymer ?
#
loop_
_entity_poly.entity_id
_entity_poly.type
_entity_poly.pdbx_seq_one_letter_code
_entity_poly.pdbx_strand_id
1 'polypeptide(L)' 'MDFDVEEGGVTKYFYLTRKPDGREFILMRFYDPNLECFDEGVEGDDGKPVTKEEEEEVKRAVRVFLGEE' A
#
# COMPACT_ATOMS: atom_id res chain seq x y z
N MET A 1 16.16 -25.14 -18.66
CA MET A 1 15.18 -24.13 -18.22
C MET A 1 16.02 -22.93 -17.91
N ASP A 2 15.97 -21.96 -18.80
CA ASP A 2 16.70 -20.70 -18.65
C ASP A 2 15.76 -19.73 -17.92
N PHE A 3 16.30 -19.04 -16.92
CA PHE A 3 15.55 -18.07 -16.13
C PHE A 3 16.12 -16.69 -16.41
N ASP A 4 15.26 -15.76 -16.79
CA ASP A 4 15.57 -14.34 -16.71
C ASP A 4 15.40 -13.91 -15.24
N VAL A 5 16.44 -13.29 -14.70
CA VAL A 5 16.50 -12.84 -13.29
C VAL A 5 16.81 -11.36 -13.29
N GLU A 6 15.96 -10.59 -12.64
CA GLU A 6 16.14 -9.16 -12.44
C GLU A 6 16.31 -8.86 -10.95
N GLU A 7 16.99 -7.77 -10.62
CA GLU A 7 17.08 -7.28 -9.25
C GLU A 7 15.69 -6.83 -8.78
N GLY A 8 15.30 -7.24 -7.57
CA GLY A 8 14.05 -6.79 -6.95
C GLY A 8 14.21 -5.42 -6.31
N GLY A 9 13.12 -4.69 -6.10
CA GLY A 9 13.15 -3.45 -5.33
C GLY A 9 12.76 -3.64 -3.87
N VAL A 10 12.01 -2.69 -3.31
CA VAL A 10 11.60 -2.68 -1.90
C VAL A 10 10.09 -2.57 -1.77
N THR A 11 9.53 -3.24 -0.75
CA THR A 11 8.14 -3.06 -0.34
C THR A 11 8.09 -2.27 0.95
N LYS A 12 7.30 -1.19 0.97
CA LYS A 12 6.98 -0.45 2.21
C LYS A 12 5.57 -0.76 2.66
N TYR A 13 5.41 -0.95 3.98
CA TYR A 13 4.15 -1.23 4.63
C TYR A 13 3.73 -0.02 5.48
N PHE A 14 2.48 0.39 5.32
CA PHE A 14 1.83 1.40 6.15
C PHE A 14 0.66 0.75 6.86
N TYR A 15 0.64 0.86 8.18
CA TYR A 15 -0.44 0.35 9.02
C TYR A 15 -1.35 1.52 9.40
N LEU A 16 -2.64 1.41 9.06
CA LEU A 16 -3.62 2.46 9.26
C LEU A 16 -4.78 1.93 10.09
N THR A 17 -5.26 2.74 11.03
CA THR A 17 -6.47 2.46 11.81
C THR A 17 -7.49 3.56 11.55
N ARG A 18 -8.67 3.21 11.03
CA ARG A 18 -9.75 4.17 10.74
C ARG A 18 -10.44 4.57 12.05
N LYS A 19 -10.27 5.83 12.45
CA LYS A 19 -10.73 6.37 13.75
C LYS A 19 -12.22 6.19 14.08
N PRO A 20 -13.20 6.30 13.15
CA PRO A 20 -14.61 6.16 13.52
C PRO A 20 -15.04 4.75 13.96
N ASP A 21 -14.48 3.70 13.38
CA ASP A 21 -14.91 2.31 13.62
C ASP A 21 -13.77 1.34 14.00
N GLY A 22 -12.52 1.82 14.04
CA GLY A 22 -11.36 1.06 14.44
C GLY A 22 -10.88 0.04 13.41
N ARG A 23 -11.46 -0.02 12.21
CA ARG A 23 -11.03 -0.96 11.16
C ARG A 23 -9.59 -0.68 10.76
N GLU A 24 -8.81 -1.75 10.66
CA GLU A 24 -7.39 -1.71 10.33
C GLU A 24 -7.17 -2.03 8.85
N PHE A 25 -6.22 -1.32 8.26
CA PHE A 25 -5.81 -1.45 6.87
C PHE A 25 -4.30 -1.49 6.77
N ILE A 26 -3.81 -2.22 5.77
CA ILE A 26 -2.40 -2.26 5.39
C ILE A 26 -2.32 -1.72 3.96
N LEU A 27 -1.55 -0.64 3.77
CA LEU A 27 -1.15 -0.20 2.44
C LEU A 27 0.27 -0.69 2.16
N MET A 28 0.43 -1.35 1.02
CA MET A 28 1.71 -1.81 0.49
C MET A 28 2.09 -0.94 -0.70
N ARG A 29 3.26 -0.32 -0.66
CA ARG A 29 3.87 0.32 -1.84
C ARG A 29 5.03 -0.52 -2.35
N PHE A 30 4.98 -0.86 -3.63
CA PHE A 30 6.01 -1.63 -4.31
C PHE A 30 6.88 -0.70 -5.14
N TYR A 31 8.18 -0.76 -4.88
CA TYR A 31 9.19 0.02 -5.57
C TYR A 31 10.08 -0.90 -6.37
N ASP A 32 10.50 -0.47 -7.56
CA ASP A 32 11.50 -1.16 -8.36
C ASP A 32 12.91 -0.86 -7.81
N PRO A 33 13.98 -1.43 -8.39
CA PRO A 33 15.36 -1.14 -7.97
C PRO A 33 15.76 0.34 -8.05
N ASN A 34 15.14 1.13 -8.93
CA ASN A 34 15.37 2.58 -9.03
C ASN A 34 14.57 3.39 -7.99
N LEU A 35 13.85 2.71 -7.09
CA LEU A 35 12.99 3.30 -6.07
C LEU A 35 11.80 4.09 -6.64
N GLU A 36 11.38 3.79 -7.87
CA GLU A 36 10.13 4.30 -8.44
C GLU A 36 8.97 3.39 -7.99
N CYS A 37 7.90 4.01 -7.48
CA CYS A 37 6.72 3.26 -7.05
C CYS A 37 5.97 2.79 -8.31
N PHE A 38 5.89 1.47 -8.51
CA PHE A 38 5.23 0.90 -9.68
C PHE A 38 3.84 0.31 -9.37
N ASP A 39 3.56 0.00 -8.10
CA ASP A 39 2.26 -0.53 -7.69
C ASP A 39 1.91 -0.20 -6.22
N GLU A 40 0.63 -0.20 -5.91
CA GLU A 40 0.08 0.00 -4.56
C GLU A 40 -1.06 -0.98 -4.27
N GLY A 41 -0.94 -1.75 -3.19
CA GLY A 41 -2.00 -2.66 -2.71
C GLY A 41 -2.60 -2.17 -1.39
N VAL A 42 -3.91 -2.40 -1.19
CA VAL A 42 -4.58 -2.14 0.08
C VAL A 42 -5.32 -3.40 0.53
N GLU A 43 -5.07 -3.81 1.77
CA GLU A 43 -5.74 -4.93 2.42
C GLU A 43 -6.41 -4.47 3.72
N GLY A 44 -7.59 -5.02 4.02
CA GLY A 44 -8.25 -4.86 5.31
C GLY A 44 -7.91 -6.05 6.20
N ASP A 45 -7.52 -5.79 7.46
CA ASP A 45 -7.11 -6.86 8.40
C ASP A 45 -8.30 -7.73 8.86
N ASP A 46 -9.53 -7.24 8.64
CA ASP A 46 -10.77 -7.91 9.05
C ASP A 46 -11.26 -9.00 8.08
N GLY A 47 -10.48 -9.31 7.03
CA GLY A 47 -10.80 -10.33 6.02
C GLY A 47 -11.97 -9.97 5.11
N LYS A 48 -12.51 -8.75 5.22
CA LYS A 48 -13.55 -8.23 4.34
C LYS A 48 -12.91 -7.56 3.13
N PRO A 49 -13.57 -7.58 1.96
CA PRO A 49 -13.10 -6.82 0.81
C PRO A 49 -12.95 -5.33 1.16
N VAL A 50 -11.89 -4.73 0.64
CA VAL A 50 -11.68 -3.28 0.67
C VAL A 50 -12.54 -2.67 -0.42
N THR A 51 -13.34 -1.67 -0.08
CA THR A 51 -14.12 -0.93 -1.06
C THR A 51 -13.25 0.11 -1.77
N LYS A 52 -13.67 0.58 -2.96
CA LYS A 52 -12.92 1.63 -3.68
C LYS A 52 -12.78 2.93 -2.88
N GLU A 53 -13.82 3.31 -2.14
CA GLU A 53 -13.79 4.50 -1.28
C GLU A 53 -12.74 4.34 -0.17
N GLU A 54 -12.73 3.19 0.51
CA GLU A 54 -11.72 2.88 1.52
C GLU A 54 -10.31 2.86 0.95
N GLU A 55 -10.12 2.29 -0.25
CA GLU A 55 -8.83 2.30 -0.93
C GLU A 55 -8.34 3.74 -1.19
N GLU A 56 -9.19 4.61 -1.71
CA GLU A 56 -8.83 6.02 -1.96
C GLU A 56 -8.54 6.79 -0.67
N GLU A 57 -9.34 6.58 0.39
CA GLU A 57 -9.10 7.19 1.70
C GLU A 57 -7.78 6.73 2.32
N VAL A 58 -7.47 5.44 2.25
CA VAL A 58 -6.21 4.86 2.74
C VAL A 58 -5.02 5.43 1.95
N LYS A 59 -5.09 5.42 0.61
CA LYS A 59 -4.05 5.99 -0.26
C LYS A 59 -3.82 7.47 0.04
N ARG A 60 -4.90 8.24 0.22
CA ARG A 60 -4.81 9.66 0.58
C ARG A 60 -4.15 9.85 1.95
N ALA A 61 -4.54 9.08 2.96
CA ALA A 61 -3.95 9.17 4.29
C ALA A 61 -2.43 8.91 4.28
N VAL A 62 -1.96 7.97 3.46
CA VAL A 62 -0.52 7.72 3.28
C VAL A 62 0.18 8.89 2.58
N ARG A 63 -0.41 9.47 1.51
CA ARG A 63 0.14 10.66 0.84
C ARG A 63 0.31 11.85 1.78
N VAL A 64 -0.71 12.12 2.61
CA VAL A 64 -0.66 13.15 3.67
C VAL A 64 0.50 12.88 4.63
N PHE A 65 0.63 11.64 5.10
CA PHE A 65 1.68 11.25 6.04
C PHE A 65 3.09 11.44 5.46
N LEU A 66 3.26 11.17 4.17
CA LEU A 66 4.52 11.33 3.46
C LEU A 66 4.82 12.77 3.02
N GLY A 67 3.86 13.69 3.13
CA GLY A 67 4.00 15.07 2.66
C GLY A 67 3.99 15.19 1.14
N GLU A 68 3.26 14.31 0.44
CA GLU A 68 3.13 14.27 -1.02
C GLU A 68 1.97 15.14 -1.56
N GLU A 69 1.31 15.94 -0.70
CA GLU A 69 0.23 16.89 -1.04
C GLU A 69 0.68 18.36 -1.02
#